data_AF-A0A975J5K1-F1
#
_entry.id   AF-A0A975J5K1-F1
#
_cell.length_a   1.000
_cell.length_b   1.000
_cell.length_c   1.000
_cell.angle_alpha   90.00
_cell.angle_beta   90.00
_cell.angle_gamma   90.00
#
_symmetry.space_group_name_H-M   'P 1'
#
loop_
_entity.id
_entity.type
_entity.pdbx_description
1 polymer ?
#
loop_
_entity_poly.entity_id
_entity_poly.type
_entity_poly.pdbx_seq_one_letter_code
_entity_poly.pdbx_strand_id
1 'polypeptide(L)' 'MASVLAPAWGVKEMTDPDKAQEIREYMQSVAGSNFTLSSGETVTVIKGDVKEKNGEAILIFRYQIVK' A
#
# COMPACT_ATOMS: atom_id res chain seq x y z
N MET A 1 25.08 -11.93 7.00
CA MET A 1 23.94 -11.66 7.91
C MET A 1 22.68 -11.70 7.06
N ALA A 2 21.79 -12.68 7.28
CA ALA A 2 20.52 -12.72 6.57
C ALA A 2 19.65 -11.57 7.11
N SER A 3 19.41 -10.55 6.28
CA SER A 3 18.47 -9.48 6.60
C SER A 3 17.09 -10.11 6.69
N VAL A 4 16.59 -10.32 7.91
CA VAL A 4 15.21 -10.76 8.15
C VAL A 4 14.32 -9.54 7.88
N LEU A 5 14.15 -9.22 6.60
CA LEU A 5 13.14 -8.29 6.16
C LEU A 5 11.80 -8.93 6.52
N ALA A 6 11.03 -8.27 7.40
CA ALA A 6 9.69 -8.73 7.73
C ALA A 6 8.91 -8.98 6.43
N PRO A 7 8.15 -10.09 6.31
CA PRO A 7 7.40 -10.37 5.10
C PRO A 7 6.47 -9.21 4.79
N ALA A 8 6.45 -8.77 3.52
CA ALA A 8 5.62 -7.66 3.08
C ALA A 8 4.16 -7.88 3.51
N TRP A 9 3.61 -6.93 4.27
CA TRP A 9 2.22 -6.99 4.71
C TRP A 9 1.29 -6.55 3.61
N GLY A 10 0.26 -7.36 3.35
CA GLY A 10 -0.81 -7.03 2.42
C GLY A 10 -1.99 -6.40 3.15
N VAL A 11 -2.37 -5.20 2.72
CA VAL A 11 -3.56 -4.50 3.19
C VAL A 11 -4.64 -4.61 2.12
N LYS A 12 -5.88 -4.79 2.55
CA LYS A 12 -7.06 -4.81 1.70
C LYS A 12 -8.16 -4.00 2.37
N GLU A 13 -8.52 -2.87 1.79
CA GLU A 13 -9.51 -1.95 2.32
C GLU A 13 -10.57 -1.62 1.28
N MET A 14 -11.81 -1.43 1.73
CA MET A 14 -12.86 -0.91 0.86
C MET A 14 -12.63 0.58 0.63
N THR A 15 -12.87 1.03 -0.59
CA THR A 15 -12.76 2.43 -0.95
C THR A 15 -13.92 2.87 -1.84
N ASP A 16 -14.05 4.18 -1.98
CA ASP A 16 -15.07 4.79 -2.80
C ASP A 16 -14.80 4.49 -4.28
N PRO A 17 -15.74 3.87 -5.00
CA PRO A 17 -15.61 3.60 -6.44
C PRO A 17 -15.32 4.85 -7.25
N ASP A 18 -15.88 6.00 -6.87
CA ASP A 18 -15.72 7.25 -7.60
C ASP A 18 -14.28 7.80 -7.51
N LYS A 19 -13.54 7.37 -6.48
CA LYS A 19 -12.13 7.73 -6.25
C LYS A 19 -11.15 6.63 -6.62
N ALA A 20 -11.63 5.51 -7.16
CA ALA A 20 -10.80 4.34 -7.45
C ALA A 20 -9.59 4.68 -8.33
N GLN A 21 -9.78 5.53 -9.33
CA GLN A 21 -8.72 5.95 -10.24
C GLN A 21 -7.69 6.86 -9.57
N GLU A 22 -8.13 7.88 -8.83
CA GLU A 22 -7.23 8.79 -8.10
C GLU A 22 -6.40 8.02 -7.05
N ILE A 23 -7.03 7.09 -6.33
CA ILE A 23 -6.36 6.25 -5.34
C ILE A 23 -5.36 5.32 -6.03
N ARG A 24 -5.73 4.72 -7.17
CA ARG A 24 -4.82 3.88 -7.96
C ARG A 24 -3.58 4.67 -8.38
N GLU A 25 -3.76 5.86 -8.93
CA GLU A 25 -2.67 6.73 -9.38
C GLU A 25 -1.78 7.15 -8.21
N TYR A 26 -2.38 7.55 -7.09
CA TYR A 26 -1.63 7.88 -5.88
C TYR A 26 -0.80 6.68 -5.40
N MET A 27 -1.42 5.50 -5.27
CA MET A 27 -0.75 4.28 -4.80
C MET A 27 0.39 3.82 -5.72
N GLN A 28 0.25 4.04 -7.03
CA GLN A 28 1.32 3.79 -7.99
C GLN A 28 2.45 4.82 -7.87
N SER A 29 2.12 6.09 -7.65
CA SER A 29 3.11 7.16 -7.47
C SER A 29 3.96 7.00 -6.20
N VAL A 30 3.37 6.41 -5.15
CA VAL A 30 4.06 6.16 -3.88
C VAL A 30 4.69 4.77 -3.79
N ALA A 31 4.55 3.93 -4.82
CA ALA A 31 5.23 2.65 -4.86
C ALA A 31 6.75 2.84 -4.93
N GLY A 32 7.47 2.24 -3.99
CA GLY A 32 8.90 2.43 -3.76
C GLY A 32 9.23 3.56 -2.76
N SER A 33 8.24 4.34 -2.32
CA SER A 33 8.45 5.46 -1.40
C SER A 33 8.44 5.01 0.06
N ASN A 34 9.18 5.75 0.89
CA ASN A 34 9.30 5.53 2.33
C ASN A 34 8.39 6.49 3.11
N PHE A 35 7.69 5.96 4.11
CA PHE A 35 6.83 6.71 5.02
C PHE A 35 7.23 6.42 6.45
N THR A 36 7.39 7.47 7.25
CA THR A 36 7.57 7.33 8.70
C THR A 36 6.21 7.32 9.38
N LEU A 37 5.90 6.22 10.05
CA LEU A 37 4.68 6.06 10.83
C LEU A 37 4.77 6.85 12.14
N SER A 38 3.63 7.14 12.73
CA SER A 38 3.55 7.75 14.07
C SER A 38 4.17 6.88 15.18
N SER A 39 4.35 5.58 14.93
CA SER A 39 5.11 4.67 15.81
C SER A 39 6.64 4.92 15.78
N GLY A 40 7.13 5.72 14.84
CA GLY A 40 8.56 5.95 14.58
C GLY A 40 9.18 4.95 13.60
N GLU A 41 8.43 3.94 13.15
CA GLU A 41 8.90 2.97 12.16
C GLU A 41 8.84 3.56 10.75
N THR A 42 9.84 3.26 9.92
CA THR A 42 9.81 3.60 8.50
C THR A 42 9.28 2.40 7.72
N VAL A 43 8.33 2.64 6.83
CA VAL A 43 7.79 1.63 5.92
C VAL A 43 8.05 2.03 4.47
N THR A 44 8.42 1.07 3.64
CA THR A 44 8.42 1.22 2.19
C THR A 44 7.13 0.64 1.64
N VAL A 45 6.40 1.44 0.86
CA VAL A 45 5.29 0.90 0.06
C VAL A 45 5.91 0.16 -1.11
N ILE A 46 5.62 -1.14 -1.26
CA ILE A 46 6.18 -1.96 -2.32
C ILE A 46 5.34 -1.83 -3.59
N LYS A 47 4.02 -1.93 -3.44
CA LYS A 47 3.06 -1.88 -4.54
C LYS A 47 1.68 -1.57 -3.99
N GLY A 48 0.89 -0.80 -4.72
CA GLY A 48 -0.54 -0.67 -4.46
C GLY A 48 -1.32 -0.66 -5.76
N ASP A 49 -2.58 -1.08 -5.67
CA ASP A 49 -3.53 -1.04 -6.76
C ASP A 49 -4.96 -1.00 -6.19
N VAL A 50 -5.93 -0.65 -7.04
CA VAL A 50 -7.34 -0.69 -6.70
C VAL A 50 -8.01 -1.72 -7.59
N LYS A 51 -8.72 -2.67 -6.97
CA LYS A 51 -9.53 -3.66 -7.67
C LYS A 51 -11.00 -3.24 -7.64
N GLU A 52 -11.59 -3.07 -8.80
CA GLU A 52 -13.02 -2.78 -8.95
C GLU A 52 -13.77 -4.08 -9.24
N LYS A 53 -14.84 -4.35 -8.49
CA LYS A 53 -15.72 -5.51 -8.70
C LYS A 53 -17.11 -5.22 -8.20
N ASN A 54 -18.15 -5.49 -9.01
CA ASN A 54 -19.55 -5.35 -8.62
C ASN A 54 -19.95 -3.95 -8.09
N GLY A 55 -19.32 -2.88 -8.59
CA GLY A 55 -19.56 -1.52 -8.09
C GLY A 55 -18.85 -1.21 -6.77
N GLU A 56 -17.99 -2.10 -6.28
CA GLU A 56 -17.12 -1.85 -5.14
C GLU A 56 -15.69 -1.61 -5.62
N ALA A 57 -14.98 -0.66 -5.01
CA ALA A 57 -13.54 -0.50 -5.17
C ALA A 57 -12.82 -1.00 -3.92
N ILE A 58 -11.76 -1.76 -4.14
CA ILE A 58 -10.96 -2.38 -3.08
C ILE A 58 -9.52 -1.95 -3.27
N LEU A 59 -9.01 -1.12 -2.37
CA LEU A 59 -7.60 -0.78 -2.28
C LEU A 59 -6.82 -2.00 -1.77
N ILE A 60 -5.80 -2.41 -2.52
CA ILE A 60 -4.89 -3.50 -2.16
C ILE A 60 -3.47 -2.98 -2.27
N PHE A 61 -2.73 -2.97 -1.16
CA PHE A 61 -1.33 -2.57 -1.20
C PHE A 61 -0.45 -3.43 -0.31
N ARG A 62 0.85 -3.41 -0.61
CA ARG A 62 1.89 -4.09 0.14
C ARG A 62 2.89 -3.08 0.66
N TYR A 63 3.28 -3.23 1.91
CA TYR A 63 4.33 -2.43 2.52
C TYR A 63 5.24 -3.31 3.37
N GLN A 64 6.42 -2.78 3.67
CA GLN A 64 7.41 -3.47 4.49
C GLN A 64 8.07 -2.47 5.43
N ILE A 65 8.28 -2.85 6.69
CA ILE A 65 9.11 -2.05 7.59
C ILE A 65 10.56 -2.14 7.15
N VAL A 66 11.19 -0.98 7.08
CA VAL A 66 12.62 -0.81 6.88
C VAL A 66 13.15 -0.19 8.16
N LYS A 67 13.94 -0.96 8.90
CA LYS A 67 14.65 -0.50 10.09
C LYS A 67 15.91 0.25 9.71
#